data_AF-A0A8J2WN53-F1
#
_entry.id   AF-A0A8J2WN53-F1
#
_cell.length_a   1.000
_cell.length_b   1.000
_cell.length_c   1.000
_cell.angle_alpha   90.00
_cell.angle_beta   90.00
_cell.angle_gamma   90.00
#
_symmetry.space_group_name_H-M   'P 1'
#
loop_
_entity.id
_entity.type
_entity.pdbx_description
1 polymer ?
#
loop_
_entity_poly.entity_id
_entity_poly.type
_entity_poly.pdbx_seq_one_letter_code
_entity_poly.pdbx_strand_id
1 'polypeptide(L)'
;MAHAAGAAELDQDEDEECLHCSVCFHKYDDNLKRPKSLPCSHTFCLACLKTIHSGTTLKCPLCQRQAVGIADVRTLPNNKYVQLVARLSEKLRDVQIQVTNYKDVIENIIETPTTSKKLRVIDWGLLGWEIDYLAAIRIEYFVKVIRLQNPDIVFLDHIGEPVCNYLQQCFPSYFFIYENIWQESSSDPTDHFSRMRILRITMLNATVSYDSHEIINLPLTEPNDNNTPNFNMLKLKARFGEMKLILFNTHLRNKGLKGGNERKLKSIFDEVRKTEKTANVILGVGGDLSDKEIIDIGGLPSRMVDIQKLLRNVRFSGIENWRTFTTIIKTTSNSMFPTSLLL
;
A
#
# COMPACT_ATOMS: atom_id res chain seq x y z
N MET A 1 42.29 -11.86 5.55
CA MET A 1 41.92 -10.46 5.21
C MET A 1 40.80 -10.50 4.19
N ALA A 2 39.58 -10.14 4.59
CA ALA A 2 38.52 -9.63 3.73
C ALA A 2 37.43 -9.09 4.67
N HIS A 3 37.14 -7.80 4.53
CA HIS A 3 36.27 -6.99 5.39
C HIS A 3 34.82 -7.50 5.39
N ALA A 4 34.25 -7.57 6.60
CA ALA A 4 32.80 -7.55 6.79
C ALA A 4 32.26 -6.20 6.30
N ALA A 5 31.35 -6.24 5.32
CA ALA A 5 30.54 -5.09 4.96
C ALA A 5 29.46 -4.95 6.04
N GLY A 6 29.67 -4.00 6.95
CA GLY A 6 28.65 -3.54 7.87
C GLY A 6 27.45 -3.06 7.08
N ALA A 7 26.26 -3.51 7.48
CA ALA A 7 25.04 -2.81 7.14
C ALA A 7 25.23 -1.35 7.58
N ALA A 8 25.06 -0.41 6.66
CA ALA A 8 24.97 0.99 7.03
C ALA A 8 23.75 1.15 7.92
N GLU A 9 23.97 1.13 9.24
CA GLU A 9 23.09 1.80 10.17
C GLU A 9 23.07 3.26 9.71
N LEU A 10 21.94 3.69 9.15
CA LEU A 10 21.69 5.11 8.95
C LEU A 10 21.65 5.71 10.34
N ASP A 11 22.69 6.46 10.72
CA ASP A 11 22.73 7.26 11.94
C ASP A 11 21.48 8.16 11.98
N GLN A 12 20.46 7.74 12.73
CA GLN A 12 19.16 8.45 12.85
C GLN A 12 19.25 9.70 13.73
N ASP A 13 20.40 9.93 14.37
CA ASP A 13 20.55 10.94 15.41
C ASP A 13 21.02 12.30 14.88
N GLU A 14 21.79 12.36 13.78
CA GLU A 14 22.34 13.63 13.27
C GLU A 14 21.30 14.51 12.57
N ASP A 15 20.28 13.92 11.94
CA ASP A 15 19.23 14.66 11.22
C ASP A 15 18.16 15.26 12.16
N GLU A 16 18.03 14.77 13.41
CA GLU A 16 17.00 15.24 14.34
C GLU A 16 17.36 16.57 15.01
N GLU A 17 18.65 16.89 15.18
CA GLU A 17 19.11 18.12 15.85
C GLU A 17 18.63 19.39 15.14
N CYS A 18 18.55 19.36 13.80
CA CYS A 18 18.11 20.51 13.00
C CYS A 18 16.60 20.82 13.14
N LEU A 19 15.84 19.91 13.77
CA LEU A 19 14.41 20.06 14.06
C LEU A 19 14.13 20.56 15.48
N HIS A 20 15.17 20.87 16.26
CA HIS A 20 15.04 21.36 17.62
C HIS A 20 15.44 22.84 17.73
N CYS A 21 14.77 23.55 18.63
CA CYS A 21 15.14 24.92 18.97
C CYS A 21 16.43 24.92 19.79
N SER A 22 17.49 25.54 19.31
CA SER A 22 18.80 25.60 20.00
C SER A 22 18.81 26.35 21.34
N VAL A 23 17.70 27.00 21.72
CA VAL A 23 17.56 27.69 23.02
C VAL A 23 16.88 26.82 24.06
N CYS A 24 15.80 26.13 23.70
CA CYS A 24 15.03 25.32 24.64
C CYS A 24 15.12 23.82 24.40
N PHE A 25 15.79 23.41 23.33
CA PHE A 25 15.97 22.01 22.90
C PHE A 25 14.66 21.25 22.66
N HIS A 26 13.54 21.95 22.50
CA HIS A 26 12.27 21.34 22.12
C HIS A 26 12.13 21.30 20.60
N LYS A 27 11.52 20.23 20.09
CA LYS A 27 11.16 20.07 18.67
C LYS A 27 10.25 21.20 18.20
N TYR A 28 10.43 21.62 16.96
CA TYR A 28 9.56 22.60 16.33
C TYR A 28 8.17 22.03 16.04
N ASP A 29 7.14 22.86 16.20
CA ASP A 29 5.73 22.53 15.93
C ASP A 29 5.01 23.66 15.17
N ASP A 30 3.68 23.59 15.02
CA ASP A 30 2.87 24.66 14.42
C ASP A 30 2.31 25.67 15.45
N ASN A 31 2.55 25.44 16.74
CA ASN A 31 1.98 26.16 17.87
C ASN A 31 3.00 27.12 18.50
N LEU A 32 3.33 26.91 19.78
CA LEU A 32 4.25 27.76 20.54
C LEU A 32 5.70 27.50 20.17
N LYS A 33 6.03 26.30 19.69
CA LYS A 33 7.36 25.96 19.19
C LYS A 33 7.48 26.20 17.68
N ARG A 34 6.68 27.10 17.11
CA ARG A 34 6.76 27.46 15.69
C ARG A 34 8.13 28.05 15.30
N PRO A 35 8.84 27.53 14.28
CA PRO A 35 10.16 28.00 13.90
C PRO A 35 10.07 29.34 13.17
N LYS A 36 10.68 30.38 13.73
CA LYS A 36 10.72 31.75 13.19
C LYS A 36 12.14 32.07 12.74
N SER A 37 12.29 32.61 11.53
CA SER A 37 13.58 33.06 11.03
C SER A 37 13.84 34.51 11.43
N LEU A 38 15.00 34.77 12.04
CA LEU A 38 15.50 36.12 12.23
C LEU A 38 16.04 36.68 10.90
N PRO A 39 16.24 38.01 10.77
CA PRO A 39 16.88 38.61 9.59
C PRO A 39 18.29 38.10 9.29
N CYS A 40 18.97 37.53 10.28
CA CYS A 40 20.27 36.85 10.11
C CYS A 40 20.15 35.38 9.67
N SER A 41 18.95 34.93 9.28
CA SER A 41 18.61 33.57 8.82
C SER A 41 18.63 32.46 9.87
N HIS A 42 19.10 32.73 11.10
CA HIS A 42 18.97 31.77 12.20
C HIS A 42 17.52 31.58 12.62
N THR A 43 17.17 30.35 12.99
CA THR A 43 15.82 29.93 13.32
C THR A 43 15.69 29.58 14.79
N PHE A 44 14.63 30.07 15.43
CA PHE A 44 14.31 29.76 16.83
C PHE A 44 12.80 29.65 16.99
N CYS A 45 12.35 29.01 18.07
CA CYS A 45 10.93 28.83 18.28
C CYS A 45 10.27 30.13 18.78
N LEU A 46 8.99 30.33 18.42
CA LEU A 46 8.24 31.53 18.77
C LEU A 46 8.23 31.80 20.28
N ALA A 47 8.07 30.77 21.11
CA ALA A 47 8.11 30.88 22.56
C ALA A 47 9.43 31.47 23.07
N CYS A 48 10.57 30.96 22.59
CA CYS A 48 11.88 31.47 22.99
C CYS A 48 12.10 32.91 22.53
N LEU A 49 11.72 33.25 21.31
CA LEU A 49 11.85 34.62 20.82
C LEU A 49 10.99 35.61 21.62
N LYS A 50 9.81 35.20 22.09
CA LYS A 50 8.99 36.04 22.98
C LYS A 50 9.68 36.32 24.31
N THR A 51 10.43 35.36 24.85
CA THR A 51 11.19 35.52 26.10
C THR A 51 12.42 36.40 25.92
N ILE A 52 13.09 36.30 24.76
CA ILE A 52 14.35 37.03 24.50
C ILE A 52 14.09 38.46 23.99
N HIS A 53 12.92 38.71 23.40
CA HIS A 53 12.54 40.04 22.91
C HIS A 53 12.28 41.00 24.08
N SER A 54 13.12 42.03 24.19
CA SER A 54 13.02 43.07 25.22
C SER A 54 12.36 44.35 24.67
N GLY A 55 11.23 44.20 23.97
CA GLY A 55 10.39 45.30 23.47
C GLY A 55 10.98 46.09 22.29
N THR A 56 12.21 46.57 22.40
CA THR A 56 12.91 47.38 21.39
C THR A 56 14.09 46.67 20.75
N THR A 57 14.53 45.55 21.32
CA THR A 57 15.76 44.88 20.93
C THR A 57 15.59 43.37 20.92
N LEU A 58 16.16 42.73 19.88
CA LEU A 58 16.24 41.28 19.75
C LEU A 58 17.62 40.92 19.24
N LYS A 59 18.43 40.24 20.07
CA LYS A 59 19.73 39.72 19.66
C LYS A 59 19.62 38.24 19.34
N CYS A 60 20.22 37.81 18.23
CA CYS A 60 20.29 36.41 17.86
C CYS A 60 21.15 35.63 18.87
N PRO A 61 20.64 34.57 19.51
CA PRO A 61 21.41 33.75 20.44
C PRO A 61 22.66 33.11 19.82
N LEU A 62 22.63 32.79 18.52
CA LEU A 62 23.71 32.08 17.83
C LEU A 62 24.83 33.01 17.34
N CYS A 63 24.47 34.13 16.71
CA CYS A 63 25.46 35.02 16.06
C CYS A 63 25.55 36.42 16.66
N GLN A 64 24.77 36.70 17.72
CA GLN A 64 24.73 37.98 18.44
C GLN A 64 24.35 39.22 17.61
N ARG A 65 24.02 39.05 16.31
CA ARG A 65 23.51 40.13 15.46
C ARG A 65 22.18 40.63 16.02
N GLN A 66 22.08 41.95 16.11
CA GLN A 66 20.87 42.64 16.55
C GLN A 66 19.89 42.77 15.39
N ALA A 67 18.66 42.31 15.59
CA ALA A 67 17.57 42.56 14.68
C ALA A 67 16.86 43.86 15.11
N VAL A 68 16.78 44.82 14.19
CA VAL A 68 16.20 46.15 14.41
C VAL A 68 14.81 46.20 13.78
N GLY A 69 13.88 46.95 14.38
CA GLY A 69 12.55 47.19 13.81
C GLY A 69 11.54 46.04 14.02
N ILE A 70 11.84 45.07 14.88
CA ILE A 70 10.88 44.02 15.24
C ILE A 70 10.05 44.50 16.43
N ALA A 71 8.86 45.03 16.16
CA ALA A 71 7.91 45.40 17.21
C ALA A 71 7.28 44.17 17.90
N ASP A 72 7.08 43.08 17.15
CA ASP A 72 6.48 41.85 17.65
C ASP A 72 7.08 40.63 16.94
N VAL A 73 7.64 39.70 17.69
CA VAL A 73 8.26 38.47 17.15
C VAL A 73 7.28 37.56 16.40
N ARG A 74 5.96 37.74 16.58
CA ARG A 74 4.94 37.01 15.82
C ARG A 74 4.98 37.35 14.32
N THR A 75 5.42 38.55 13.95
CA THR A 75 5.44 39.05 12.56
C THR A 75 6.62 38.52 11.74
N LEU A 76 7.64 37.95 12.39
CA LEU A 76 8.76 37.32 11.71
C LEU A 76 8.28 36.23 10.73
N PRO A 77 9.00 35.93 9.64
CA PRO A 77 8.63 34.82 8.78
C PRO A 77 8.81 33.47 9.51
N ASN A 78 7.94 32.50 9.22
CA ASN A 78 8.19 31.13 9.64
C ASN A 78 9.26 30.51 8.72
N ASN A 79 10.13 29.67 9.28
CA ASN A 79 11.00 28.84 8.46
C ASN A 79 10.17 27.67 7.89
N LYS A 80 9.59 27.87 6.71
CA LYS A 80 8.71 26.89 6.06
C LYS A 80 9.40 25.55 5.78
N TYR A 81 10.70 25.56 5.52
CA TYR A 81 11.48 24.33 5.31
C TYR A 81 11.49 23.48 6.59
N VAL A 82 11.90 24.07 7.71
CA VAL A 82 11.92 23.39 9.02
C VAL A 82 10.52 22.92 9.44
N GLN A 83 9.48 23.72 9.18
CA GLN A 83 8.09 23.28 9.43
C GLN A 83 7.69 22.07 8.59
N LEU A 84 8.05 22.05 7.30
CA LEU A 84 7.73 20.94 6.41
C LEU A 84 8.46 19.67 6.87
N VAL A 85 9.77 19.77 7.14
CA VAL A 85 10.57 18.62 7.57
C VAL A 85 10.10 18.12 8.95
N ALA A 86 9.75 19.00 9.89
CA ALA A 86 9.18 18.61 11.18
C ALA A 86 7.88 17.80 11.01
N ARG A 87 6.94 18.26 10.19
CA ARG A 87 5.69 17.54 9.90
C ARG A 87 5.93 16.21 9.19
N LEU A 88 6.85 16.17 8.24
CA LEU A 88 7.20 14.93 7.54
C LEU A 88 7.87 13.93 8.49
N SER A 89 8.73 14.38 9.40
CA SER A 89 9.37 13.52 10.41
C SER A 89 8.34 12.90 11.37
N GLU A 90 7.29 13.63 11.77
CA GLU A 90 6.21 13.11 12.59
C GLU A 90 5.42 12.04 11.85
N LYS A 91 5.03 12.32 10.59
CA LYS A 91 4.33 11.33 9.75
C LYS A 91 5.16 10.09 9.48
N LEU A 92 6.47 10.25 9.24
CA LEU A 92 7.38 9.12 9.05
C LEU A 92 7.48 8.28 10.32
N ARG A 93 7.57 8.91 11.49
CA ARG A 93 7.58 8.22 12.79
C ARG A 93 6.28 7.46 13.03
N ASP A 94 5.12 8.05 12.73
CA ASP A 94 3.82 7.38 12.83
C ASP A 94 3.76 6.14 11.94
N VAL A 95 4.25 6.24 10.70
CA VAL A 95 4.36 5.11 9.78
C VAL A 95 5.33 4.06 10.34
N GLN A 96 6.49 4.45 10.88
CA GLN A 96 7.47 3.52 11.46
C GLN A 96 6.92 2.77 12.67
N ILE A 97 6.16 3.43 13.53
CA ILE A 97 5.46 2.81 14.66
C ILE A 97 4.44 1.79 14.15
N GLN A 98 3.66 2.15 13.13
CA GLN A 98 2.71 1.22 12.51
C GLN A 98 3.42 -0.01 11.94
N VAL A 99 4.50 0.18 11.18
CA VAL A 99 5.30 -0.91 10.60
C VAL A 99 5.87 -1.83 11.68
N THR A 100 6.36 -1.27 12.79
CA THR A 100 6.89 -2.05 13.92
C THR A 100 5.80 -2.87 14.60
N ASN A 101 4.63 -2.28 14.85
CA ASN A 101 3.49 -2.99 15.41
C ASN A 101 3.02 -4.15 14.51
N TYR A 102 3.03 -3.97 13.19
CA TYR A 102 2.73 -5.06 12.26
C TYR A 102 3.77 -6.17 12.30
N LYS A 103 5.05 -5.83 12.46
CA LYS A 103 6.15 -6.80 12.58
C LYS A 103 5.94 -7.71 13.80
N ASP A 104 5.61 -7.14 14.96
CA ASP A 104 5.36 -7.89 16.20
C ASP A 104 4.11 -8.78 16.10
N VAL A 105 3.04 -8.29 15.45
CA VAL A 105 1.83 -9.09 15.21
C VAL A 105 2.14 -10.28 14.30
N ILE A 106 2.92 -10.07 13.26
CA ILE A 106 3.27 -11.15 12.32
C ILE A 106 4.16 -12.20 13.00
N GLU A 107 5.15 -11.78 13.79
CA GLU A 107 6.03 -12.70 14.53
C GLU A 107 5.23 -13.58 15.51
N ASN A 108 4.19 -13.05 16.15
CA ASN A 108 3.34 -13.80 17.09
C ASN A 108 2.36 -14.79 16.43
N ILE A 109 2.04 -14.67 15.14
CA ILE A 109 1.14 -15.62 14.45
C ILE A 109 1.91 -16.88 13.97
N ILE A 110 3.24 -16.85 13.97
CA ILE A 110 4.09 -17.90 13.38
C ILE A 110 4.28 -19.11 14.32
N GLU A 111 3.99 -19.02 15.61
CA GLU A 111 4.27 -20.10 16.58
C GLU A 111 3.08 -21.05 16.81
N THR A 112 2.72 -21.84 15.81
CA THR A 112 2.13 -23.18 16.04
C THR A 112 2.73 -24.18 15.06
N PRO A 113 3.48 -25.19 15.53
CA PRO A 113 4.06 -26.20 14.65
C PRO A 113 2.94 -27.11 14.13
N THR A 114 2.50 -26.87 12.90
CA THR A 114 1.65 -27.80 12.15
C THR A 114 2.51 -28.53 11.13
N THR A 115 2.38 -29.86 11.06
CA THR A 115 3.08 -30.71 10.09
C THR A 115 2.67 -30.47 8.62
N SER A 116 1.58 -29.74 8.37
CA SER A 116 1.17 -29.32 7.02
C SER A 116 1.82 -27.99 6.64
N LYS A 117 2.44 -27.92 5.44
CA LYS A 117 2.85 -26.66 4.84
C LYS A 117 1.62 -25.74 4.67
N LYS A 118 1.71 -24.52 5.20
CA LYS A 118 0.67 -23.50 5.06
C LYS A 118 0.89 -22.74 3.75
N LEU A 119 -0.18 -22.53 2.98
CA LEU A 119 -0.17 -21.66 1.81
C LEU A 119 -0.28 -20.20 2.27
N ARG A 120 0.66 -19.35 1.85
CA ARG A 120 0.70 -17.91 2.15
C ARG A 120 0.34 -17.11 0.91
N VAL A 121 -0.63 -16.21 1.05
CA VAL A 121 -1.15 -15.39 -0.05
C VAL A 121 -1.16 -13.95 0.38
N ILE A 122 -0.59 -13.06 -0.43
CA ILE A 122 -0.68 -11.61 -0.25
C ILE A 122 -1.51 -11.04 -1.41
N ASP A 123 -2.46 -10.18 -1.11
CA ASP A 123 -3.30 -9.46 -2.08
C ASP A 123 -3.08 -7.95 -1.86
N TRP A 124 -2.47 -7.27 -2.83
CA TRP A 124 -1.95 -5.92 -2.63
C TRP A 124 -2.05 -5.06 -3.89
N GLY A 125 -2.77 -3.95 -3.83
CA GLY A 125 -2.80 -2.97 -4.93
C GLY A 125 -2.22 -1.61 -4.61
N LEU A 126 -2.32 -0.71 -5.60
CA LEU A 126 -1.95 0.71 -5.50
C LEU A 126 -0.46 0.97 -5.19
N LEU A 127 0.45 0.16 -5.73
CA LEU A 127 1.89 0.42 -5.61
C LEU A 127 2.29 1.72 -6.33
N GLY A 128 1.71 1.98 -7.50
CA GLY A 128 1.97 3.19 -8.29
C GLY A 128 1.97 2.90 -9.77
N TRP A 129 1.61 3.92 -10.55
CA TRP A 129 1.56 3.84 -12.01
C TRP A 129 2.92 4.23 -12.59
N GLU A 130 3.61 5.17 -11.93
CA GLU A 130 5.01 5.55 -12.18
C GLU A 130 5.86 5.33 -10.92
N ILE A 131 7.17 5.45 -11.07
CA ILE A 131 8.11 5.52 -9.95
C ILE A 131 8.28 7.00 -9.58
N ASP A 132 7.26 7.56 -8.93
CA ASP A 132 7.37 8.84 -8.24
C ASP A 132 7.88 8.65 -6.79
N TYR A 133 8.19 9.74 -6.09
CA TYR A 133 8.71 9.66 -4.71
C TYR A 133 7.77 8.89 -3.74
N LEU A 134 6.46 9.02 -3.91
CA LEU A 134 5.48 8.32 -3.07
C LEU A 134 5.38 6.83 -3.46
N ALA A 135 5.48 6.51 -4.74
CA ALA A 135 5.54 5.15 -5.25
C ALA A 135 6.81 4.45 -4.79
N ALA A 136 7.95 5.13 -4.79
CA ALA A 136 9.22 4.58 -4.32
C ALA A 136 9.12 4.08 -2.86
N ILE A 137 8.54 4.87 -1.96
CA ILE A 137 8.33 4.47 -0.56
C ILE A 137 7.40 3.26 -0.46
N ARG A 138 6.28 3.25 -1.20
CA ARG A 138 5.33 2.12 -1.20
C ARG A 138 5.97 0.84 -1.75
N ILE A 139 6.72 0.96 -2.85
CA ILE A 139 7.44 -0.14 -3.49
C ILE A 139 8.50 -0.70 -2.55
N GLU A 140 9.28 0.15 -1.89
CA GLU A 140 10.32 -0.30 -0.95
C GLU A 140 9.69 -1.05 0.25
N TYR A 141 8.59 -0.52 0.79
CA TYR A 141 7.85 -1.18 1.86
C TYR A 141 7.30 -2.53 1.41
N PHE A 142 6.64 -2.58 0.25
CA PHE A 142 6.17 -3.82 -0.36
C PHE A 142 7.31 -4.82 -0.53
N VAL A 143 8.47 -4.38 -1.04
CA VAL A 143 9.62 -5.26 -1.24
C VAL A 143 10.07 -5.90 0.07
N LYS A 144 10.15 -5.11 1.15
CA LYS A 144 10.48 -5.60 2.49
C LYS A 144 9.45 -6.63 2.98
N VAL A 145 8.15 -6.35 2.82
CA VAL A 145 7.08 -7.27 3.22
C VAL A 145 7.19 -8.59 2.48
N ILE A 146 7.32 -8.60 1.15
CA ILE A 146 7.43 -9.84 0.37
C ILE A 146 8.66 -10.65 0.78
N ARG A 147 9.82 -10.00 1.03
CA ARG A 147 11.02 -10.71 1.51
C ARG A 147 10.85 -11.33 2.89
N LEU A 148 10.21 -10.61 3.81
CA LEU A 148 9.98 -11.09 5.18
C LEU A 148 8.93 -12.20 5.22
N GLN A 149 7.81 -12.01 4.52
CA GLN A 149 6.68 -12.95 4.53
C GLN A 149 6.92 -14.16 3.63
N ASN A 150 7.75 -14.01 2.60
CA ASN A 150 8.06 -15.04 1.60
C ASN A 150 6.79 -15.76 1.10
N PRO A 151 5.76 -15.02 0.63
CA PRO A 151 4.47 -15.60 0.27
C PRO A 151 4.59 -16.57 -0.90
N ASP A 152 3.68 -17.54 -0.98
CA ASP A 152 3.62 -18.50 -2.07
C ASP A 152 2.96 -17.88 -3.31
N ILE A 153 1.97 -17.00 -3.09
CA ILE A 153 1.20 -16.30 -4.12
C ILE A 153 1.10 -14.81 -3.76
N VAL A 154 1.29 -13.93 -4.74
CA VAL A 154 1.01 -12.50 -4.61
C VAL A 154 0.08 -12.03 -5.72
N PHE A 155 -1.05 -11.43 -5.37
CA PHE A 155 -1.89 -10.69 -6.30
C PHE A 155 -1.56 -9.21 -6.25
N LEU A 156 -1.38 -8.63 -7.42
CA LEU A 156 -1.13 -7.21 -7.59
C LEU A 156 -2.03 -6.63 -8.67
N ASP A 157 -2.47 -5.40 -8.43
CA ASP A 157 -3.28 -4.62 -9.36
C ASP A 157 -2.88 -3.13 -9.34
N HIS A 158 -3.22 -2.42 -10.41
CA HIS A 158 -2.91 -0.99 -10.59
C HIS A 158 -1.41 -0.69 -10.61
N ILE A 159 -0.64 -1.53 -11.30
CA ILE A 159 0.82 -1.39 -11.42
C ILE A 159 1.20 -0.94 -12.82
N GLY A 160 2.03 0.08 -12.95
CA GLY A 160 2.60 0.46 -14.24
C GLY A 160 3.75 -0.44 -14.69
N GLU A 161 3.99 -0.51 -15.99
CA GLU A 161 5.10 -1.27 -16.59
C GLU A 161 6.48 -0.98 -15.95
N PRO A 162 6.87 0.27 -15.64
CA PRO A 162 8.15 0.54 -14.96
C PRO A 162 8.28 -0.11 -13.59
N VAL A 163 7.18 -0.14 -12.82
CA VAL A 163 7.14 -0.75 -11.48
C VAL A 163 7.23 -2.28 -11.60
N CYS A 164 6.53 -2.88 -12.57
CA CYS A 164 6.62 -4.32 -12.83
C CYS A 164 8.07 -4.74 -13.16
N ASN A 165 8.74 -4.01 -14.04
CA ASN A 165 10.13 -4.28 -14.40
C ASN A 165 11.07 -4.23 -13.19
N TYR A 166 10.85 -3.25 -12.29
CA TYR A 166 11.59 -3.16 -11.04
C TYR A 166 11.32 -4.34 -10.11
N LEU A 167 10.05 -4.73 -9.93
CA LEU A 167 9.67 -5.87 -9.09
C LEU A 167 10.25 -7.19 -9.61
N GLN A 168 10.31 -7.39 -10.92
CA GLN A 168 10.95 -8.57 -11.52
C GLN A 168 12.46 -8.65 -11.17
N GLN A 169 13.15 -7.51 -11.09
CA GLN A 169 14.55 -7.45 -10.65
C GLN A 169 14.69 -7.71 -9.15
N CYS A 170 13.75 -7.21 -8.33
CA CYS A 170 13.75 -7.46 -6.88
C CYS A 170 13.42 -8.92 -6.52
N PHE A 171 12.64 -9.60 -7.35
CA PHE A 171 12.08 -10.93 -7.10
C PHE A 171 12.32 -11.91 -8.26
N PRO A 172 13.58 -12.16 -8.65
CA PRO A 172 13.88 -13.01 -9.83
C PRO A 172 13.45 -14.47 -9.65
N SER A 173 13.20 -14.92 -8.41
CA SER A 173 12.71 -16.27 -8.10
C SER A 173 11.20 -16.43 -8.23
N TYR A 174 10.45 -15.33 -8.33
CA TYR A 174 9.01 -15.40 -8.55
C TYR A 174 8.72 -15.47 -10.04
N PHE A 175 7.72 -16.27 -10.40
CA PHE A 175 7.16 -16.31 -11.74
C PHE A 175 6.04 -15.27 -11.86
N PHE A 176 6.19 -14.32 -12.78
CA PHE A 176 5.25 -13.21 -12.98
C PHE A 176 4.30 -13.54 -14.14
N ILE A 177 3.01 -13.66 -13.84
CA ILE A 177 1.95 -13.77 -14.85
C ILE A 177 1.17 -12.46 -14.83
N TYR A 178 1.08 -11.77 -15.96
CA TYR A 178 0.39 -10.49 -16.00
C TYR A 178 -0.43 -10.28 -17.25
N GLU A 179 -1.40 -9.41 -17.11
CA GLU A 179 -2.26 -8.93 -18.17
C GLU A 179 -1.99 -7.45 -18.44
N ASN A 180 -1.92 -7.10 -19.72
CA ASN A 180 -1.82 -5.72 -20.18
C ASN A 180 -3.22 -5.11 -20.32
N ILE A 181 -3.55 -4.16 -19.46
CA ILE A 181 -4.79 -3.38 -19.54
C ILE A 181 -4.45 -2.03 -20.18
N TRP A 182 -4.91 -1.82 -21.41
CA TRP A 182 -4.78 -0.52 -22.07
C TRP A 182 -5.82 0.43 -21.49
N GLN A 183 -5.36 1.51 -20.86
CA GLN A 183 -6.24 2.63 -20.54
C GLN A 183 -6.01 3.76 -21.54
N GLU A 184 -6.84 3.82 -22.57
CA GLU A 184 -6.97 5.02 -23.42
C GLU A 184 -8.02 5.92 -22.78
N SER A 185 -7.60 6.90 -21.99
CA SER A 185 -8.55 7.84 -21.36
C SER A 185 -8.67 9.18 -22.09
N SER A 186 -7.89 9.41 -23.16
CA SER A 186 -8.03 10.60 -23.99
C SER A 186 -7.67 10.35 -25.45
N SER A 187 -8.35 11.09 -26.33
CA SER A 187 -8.01 11.22 -27.74
C SER A 187 -6.88 12.23 -27.99
N ASP A 188 -6.30 12.80 -26.92
CA ASP A 188 -5.23 13.79 -26.99
C ASP A 188 -3.88 13.06 -27.02
N PRO A 189 -3.14 13.10 -28.15
CA PRO A 189 -1.84 12.45 -28.26
C PRO A 189 -0.76 13.04 -27.35
N THR A 190 -1.01 14.19 -26.71
CA THR A 190 -0.11 14.86 -25.77
C THR A 190 -0.39 14.52 -24.30
N ASP A 191 -1.51 13.85 -24.00
CA ASP A 191 -1.82 13.40 -22.64
C ASP A 191 -1.07 12.11 -22.31
N HIS A 192 0.09 12.26 -21.67
CA HIS A 192 0.89 11.12 -21.23
C HIS A 192 0.23 10.31 -20.10
N PHE A 193 -0.66 10.91 -19.30
CA PHE A 193 -1.41 10.19 -18.26
C PHE A 193 -2.46 9.25 -18.88
N SER A 194 -2.97 9.60 -20.07
CA SER A 194 -4.01 8.84 -20.78
C SER A 194 -3.54 7.67 -21.64
N ARG A 195 -2.24 7.32 -21.63
CA ARG A 195 -1.67 6.26 -22.47
C ARG A 195 -0.88 5.21 -21.69
N MET A 196 -1.13 5.07 -20.39
CA MET A 196 -0.37 4.17 -19.54
C MET A 196 -0.94 2.76 -19.54
N ARG A 197 -0.04 1.78 -19.64
CA ARG A 197 -0.36 0.35 -19.45
C ARG A 197 -0.47 0.06 -17.96
N ILE A 198 -1.66 -0.30 -17.53
CA ILE A 198 -1.89 -0.81 -16.19
C ILE A 198 -1.79 -2.32 -16.25
N LEU A 199 -0.99 -2.88 -15.36
CA LEU A 199 -0.74 -4.30 -15.23
C LEU A 199 -1.48 -4.83 -14.03
N ARG A 200 -2.07 -5.99 -14.24
CA ARG A 200 -2.52 -6.89 -13.18
C ARG A 200 -1.59 -8.08 -13.17
N ILE A 201 -1.00 -8.36 -12.02
CA ILE A 201 0.10 -9.32 -11.89
C ILE A 201 -0.27 -10.37 -10.84
N THR A 202 -0.06 -11.64 -11.15
CA THR A 202 0.01 -12.73 -10.18
C THR A 202 1.45 -13.21 -10.12
N MET A 203 2.09 -13.14 -8.95
CA MET A 203 3.42 -13.65 -8.70
C MET A 203 3.32 -15.01 -8.02
N LEU A 204 4.04 -16.01 -8.52
CA LEU A 204 4.12 -17.34 -7.92
C LEU A 204 5.54 -17.62 -7.44
N ASN A 205 5.70 -18.04 -6.19
CA ASN A 205 6.97 -18.55 -5.70
C ASN A 205 7.20 -19.99 -6.20
N ALA A 206 8.42 -20.50 -6.08
CA ALA A 206 8.81 -21.86 -6.48
C ALA A 206 8.03 -22.99 -5.78
N THR A 207 7.30 -22.67 -4.70
CA THR A 207 6.40 -23.58 -4.00
C THR A 207 5.08 -23.83 -4.74
N VAL A 208 4.75 -23.01 -5.73
CA VAL A 208 3.51 -23.09 -6.51
C VAL A 208 3.85 -23.36 -7.98
N SER A 209 3.45 -24.52 -8.49
CA SER A 209 3.64 -24.84 -9.91
C SER A 209 2.60 -24.15 -10.76
N TYR A 210 3.05 -23.51 -11.84
CA TYR A 210 2.20 -22.94 -12.88
C TYR A 210 1.75 -24.03 -13.88
N ASP A 211 0.45 -24.08 -14.20
CA ASP A 211 -0.08 -24.96 -15.26
C ASP A 211 -0.46 -24.15 -16.52
N SER A 212 -1.40 -23.19 -16.40
CA SER A 212 -1.91 -22.41 -17.53
C SER A 212 -2.67 -21.16 -17.07
N HIS A 213 -2.69 -20.07 -17.82
CA HIS A 213 -3.56 -18.92 -17.55
C HIS A 213 -4.46 -18.58 -18.74
N GLU A 214 -5.56 -17.89 -18.46
CA GLU A 214 -6.47 -17.29 -19.44
C GLU A 214 -6.88 -15.89 -18.99
N ILE A 215 -7.11 -15.02 -19.98
CA ILE A 215 -7.65 -13.68 -19.78
C ILE A 215 -9.15 -13.75 -20.10
N ILE A 216 -9.96 -13.40 -19.11
CA ILE A 216 -11.41 -13.36 -19.26
C ILE A 216 -11.86 -11.90 -19.37
N ASN A 217 -12.44 -11.54 -20.51
CA ASN A 217 -13.06 -10.24 -20.70
C ASN A 217 -14.38 -10.20 -19.92
N LEU A 218 -14.51 -9.25 -18.99
CA LEU A 218 -15.75 -9.00 -18.25
C LEU A 218 -16.60 -7.97 -19.01
N PRO A 219 -17.93 -8.06 -18.91
CA PRO A 219 -18.81 -7.14 -19.63
C PRO A 219 -18.55 -5.68 -19.23
N LEU A 220 -18.60 -4.79 -20.22
CA LEU A 220 -18.53 -3.35 -20.01
C LEU A 220 -19.67 -2.91 -19.08
N THR A 221 -19.35 -1.91 -18.26
CA THR A 221 -20.29 -1.31 -17.33
C THR A 221 -21.46 -0.63 -18.05
N GLU A 222 -21.23 -0.11 -19.26
CA GLU A 222 -22.27 0.47 -20.12
C GLU A 222 -22.18 -0.04 -21.57
N PRO A 223 -23.32 -0.31 -22.26
CA PRO A 223 -23.33 -0.90 -23.60
C PRO A 223 -22.68 -0.06 -24.71
N ASN A 224 -22.46 1.25 -24.49
CA ASN A 224 -21.98 2.19 -25.49
C ASN A 224 -20.70 2.93 -25.10
N ASP A 225 -20.01 2.49 -24.03
CA ASP A 225 -18.78 3.12 -23.58
C ASP A 225 -17.56 2.46 -24.24
N ASN A 226 -17.33 2.80 -25.51
CA ASN A 226 -16.18 2.34 -26.30
C ASN A 226 -14.84 2.95 -25.82
N ASN A 227 -14.89 3.95 -24.91
CA ASN A 227 -13.71 4.59 -24.34
C ASN A 227 -13.30 3.99 -22.99
N THR A 228 -14.08 3.07 -22.44
CA THR A 228 -13.70 2.40 -21.19
C THR A 228 -12.94 1.11 -21.51
N PRO A 229 -11.73 0.92 -20.93
CA PRO A 229 -10.96 -0.30 -21.10
C PRO A 229 -11.77 -1.53 -20.78
N ASN A 230 -11.63 -2.58 -21.59
CA ASN A 230 -12.13 -3.90 -21.23
C ASN A 230 -11.59 -4.28 -19.85
N PHE A 231 -12.49 -4.45 -18.89
CA PHE A 231 -12.13 -4.95 -17.58
C PHE A 231 -11.94 -6.44 -17.72
N ASN A 232 -10.74 -6.89 -17.41
CA ASN A 232 -10.42 -8.28 -17.57
C ASN A 232 -10.18 -8.93 -16.21
N MET A 233 -10.15 -10.25 -16.22
CA MET A 233 -9.84 -11.08 -15.07
C MET A 233 -8.80 -12.09 -15.50
N LEU A 234 -7.68 -12.10 -14.79
CA LEU A 234 -6.64 -13.09 -14.98
C LEU A 234 -7.04 -14.34 -14.21
N LYS A 235 -7.27 -15.44 -14.92
CA LYS A 235 -7.55 -16.75 -14.33
C LYS A 235 -6.37 -17.67 -14.57
N LEU A 236 -5.87 -18.29 -13.51
CA LEU A 236 -4.67 -19.11 -13.52
C LEU A 236 -4.96 -20.48 -12.90
N LYS A 237 -4.48 -21.53 -13.53
CA LYS A 237 -4.40 -22.89 -12.98
C LYS A 237 -2.99 -23.11 -12.43
N ALA A 238 -2.91 -23.57 -11.19
CA ALA A 238 -1.66 -23.79 -10.49
C ALA A 238 -1.81 -24.94 -9.47
N ARG A 239 -0.69 -25.36 -8.86
CA ARG A 239 -0.72 -26.35 -7.77
C ARG A 239 0.22 -25.98 -6.64
N PHE A 240 -0.19 -26.26 -5.41
CA PHE A 240 0.64 -26.17 -4.21
C PHE A 240 0.73 -27.57 -3.58
N GLY A 241 1.83 -28.28 -3.85
CA GLY A 241 1.88 -29.72 -3.64
C GLY A 241 0.77 -30.43 -4.42
N GLU A 242 -0.01 -31.28 -3.74
CA GLU A 242 -1.15 -31.98 -4.34
C GLU A 242 -2.41 -31.11 -4.49
N MET A 243 -2.43 -29.91 -3.90
CA MET A 243 -3.59 -29.03 -3.96
C MET A 243 -3.69 -28.37 -5.33
N LYS A 244 -4.74 -28.70 -6.07
CA LYS A 244 -5.14 -27.96 -7.27
C LYS A 244 -5.69 -26.58 -6.89
N LEU A 245 -5.19 -25.54 -7.55
CA LEU A 245 -5.57 -24.15 -7.35
C LEU A 245 -6.09 -23.56 -8.66
N ILE A 246 -7.22 -22.84 -8.57
CA ILE A 246 -7.65 -21.87 -9.58
C ILE A 246 -7.56 -20.49 -8.93
N LEU A 247 -6.65 -19.67 -9.43
CA LEU A 247 -6.44 -18.31 -8.94
C LEU A 247 -7.14 -17.34 -9.88
N PHE A 248 -7.87 -16.40 -9.32
CA PHE A 248 -8.46 -15.29 -10.06
C PHE A 248 -7.89 -13.99 -9.49
N ASN A 249 -7.42 -13.12 -10.36
CA ASN A 249 -7.02 -11.77 -10.01
C ASN A 249 -7.83 -10.80 -10.88
N THR A 250 -8.56 -9.88 -10.27
CA THR A 250 -9.35 -8.87 -10.96
C THR A 250 -9.41 -7.57 -10.17
N HIS A 251 -9.99 -6.52 -10.76
CA HIS A 251 -10.23 -5.24 -10.07
C HIS A 251 -11.57 -4.64 -10.45
N LEU A 252 -12.26 -4.09 -9.46
CA LEU A 252 -13.52 -3.37 -9.57
C LEU A 252 -13.29 -1.86 -9.55
N ARG A 253 -14.13 -1.11 -10.24
CA ARG A 253 -13.96 0.35 -10.33
C ARG A 253 -14.30 1.02 -9.01
N ASN A 254 -13.56 2.08 -8.66
CA ASN A 254 -13.89 2.93 -7.50
C ASN A 254 -15.27 3.59 -7.65
N LYS A 255 -15.94 3.74 -6.49
CA LYS A 255 -17.36 4.09 -6.19
C LYS A 255 -18.04 5.30 -6.89
N GLY A 256 -17.51 5.82 -7.98
CA GLY A 256 -18.01 7.03 -8.64
C GLY A 256 -19.29 6.89 -9.49
N LEU A 257 -19.68 5.68 -9.92
CA LEU A 257 -20.90 5.47 -10.73
C LEU A 257 -21.80 4.41 -10.06
N LYS A 258 -23.04 4.79 -9.76
CA LYS A 258 -24.05 3.87 -9.21
C LYS A 258 -24.40 2.78 -10.22
N GLY A 259 -24.41 1.51 -9.78
CA GLY A 259 -25.04 0.39 -10.51
C GLY A 259 -24.20 -0.31 -11.58
N GLY A 260 -22.87 -0.18 -11.53
CA GLY A 260 -21.97 -0.76 -12.52
C GLY A 260 -21.29 -2.08 -12.12
N ASN A 261 -20.96 -2.25 -10.84
CA ASN A 261 -20.14 -3.38 -10.39
C ASN A 261 -20.95 -4.69 -10.29
N GLU A 262 -22.28 -4.63 -10.15
CA GLU A 262 -23.13 -5.81 -9.98
C GLU A 262 -23.06 -6.75 -11.19
N ARG A 263 -23.09 -6.21 -12.42
CA ARG A 263 -22.94 -7.01 -13.66
C ARG A 263 -21.56 -7.68 -13.75
N LYS A 264 -20.51 -6.97 -13.35
CA LYS A 264 -19.14 -7.48 -13.31
C LYS A 264 -18.99 -8.56 -12.26
N LEU A 265 -19.44 -8.30 -11.04
CA LEU A 265 -19.43 -9.25 -9.94
C LEU A 265 -20.21 -10.52 -10.28
N LYS A 266 -21.38 -10.39 -10.91
CA LYS A 266 -22.13 -11.55 -11.39
C LYS A 266 -21.30 -12.38 -12.38
N SER A 267 -20.63 -11.73 -13.34
CA SER A 267 -19.78 -12.41 -14.33
C SER A 267 -18.56 -13.07 -13.69
N ILE A 268 -17.89 -12.40 -12.75
CA ILE A 268 -16.79 -12.97 -11.95
C ILE A 268 -17.27 -14.22 -11.21
N PHE A 269 -18.41 -14.13 -10.53
CA PHE A 269 -18.98 -15.25 -9.78
C PHE A 269 -19.45 -16.38 -10.68
N ASP A 270 -19.94 -16.10 -11.88
CA ASP A 270 -20.30 -17.12 -12.86
C ASP A 270 -19.05 -17.88 -13.35
N GLU A 271 -17.93 -17.19 -13.57
CA GLU A 271 -16.66 -17.84 -13.87
C GLU A 271 -16.13 -18.69 -12.72
N VAL A 272 -16.26 -18.22 -11.47
CA VAL A 272 -15.93 -19.03 -10.31
C VAL A 272 -16.84 -20.27 -10.21
N ARG A 273 -18.12 -20.16 -10.55
CA ARG A 273 -19.05 -21.31 -10.58
C ARG A 273 -18.70 -22.35 -11.64
N LYS A 274 -18.10 -21.93 -12.76
CA LYS A 274 -17.62 -22.83 -13.83
C LYS A 274 -16.36 -23.62 -13.47
N THR A 275 -15.68 -23.28 -12.37
CA THR A 275 -14.47 -24.00 -11.93
C THR A 275 -14.75 -25.45 -11.56
N GLU A 276 -13.75 -26.32 -11.76
CA GLU A 276 -13.86 -27.73 -11.37
C GLU A 276 -14.11 -27.86 -9.86
N LYS A 277 -15.01 -28.78 -9.47
CA LYS A 277 -15.37 -28.97 -8.06
C LYS A 277 -14.22 -29.49 -7.19
N THR A 278 -13.17 -30.03 -7.81
CA THR A 278 -12.01 -30.63 -7.13
C THR A 278 -10.84 -29.67 -6.96
N ALA A 279 -10.95 -28.44 -7.44
CA ALA A 279 -9.94 -27.40 -7.24
C ALA A 279 -10.36 -26.44 -6.13
N ASN A 280 -9.36 -25.94 -5.41
CA ASN A 280 -9.52 -24.82 -4.50
C ASN A 280 -9.46 -23.52 -5.31
N VAL A 281 -10.29 -22.55 -4.96
CA VAL A 281 -10.35 -21.27 -5.67
C VAL A 281 -9.91 -20.16 -4.74
N ILE A 282 -9.03 -19.28 -5.21
CA ILE A 282 -8.67 -18.04 -4.53
C ILE A 282 -8.95 -16.90 -5.51
N LEU A 283 -9.80 -15.97 -5.10
CA LEU A 283 -10.18 -14.80 -5.88
C LEU A 283 -9.69 -13.55 -5.16
N GLY A 284 -8.65 -12.90 -5.71
CA GLY A 284 -8.21 -11.57 -5.33
C GLY A 284 -8.99 -10.51 -6.12
N VAL A 285 -9.62 -9.58 -5.41
CA VAL A 285 -10.42 -8.50 -5.99
C VAL A 285 -9.90 -7.18 -5.46
N GLY A 286 -9.20 -6.43 -6.32
CA GLY A 286 -8.88 -5.04 -6.04
C GLY A 286 -10.06 -4.11 -6.24
N GLY A 287 -10.02 -2.96 -5.57
CA GLY A 287 -11.07 -1.96 -5.58
C GLY A 287 -12.14 -2.19 -4.51
N ASP A 288 -13.05 -1.21 -4.41
CA ASP A 288 -14.07 -1.18 -3.37
C ASP A 288 -15.21 -2.18 -3.65
N LEU A 289 -15.23 -3.30 -2.90
CA LEU A 289 -16.34 -4.26 -2.91
C LEU A 289 -17.39 -3.90 -1.84
N SER A 290 -18.62 -3.61 -2.26
CA SER A 290 -19.72 -3.30 -1.35
C SER A 290 -20.50 -4.55 -0.91
N ASP A 291 -20.79 -4.66 0.38
CA ASP A 291 -21.68 -5.71 0.91
C ASP A 291 -23.06 -5.66 0.26
N LYS A 292 -23.55 -4.45 -0.03
CA LYS A 292 -24.81 -4.26 -0.73
C LYS A 292 -24.77 -4.86 -2.14
N GLU A 293 -23.71 -4.60 -2.90
CA GLU A 293 -23.57 -5.13 -4.28
C GLU A 293 -23.53 -6.67 -4.28
N ILE A 294 -22.86 -7.28 -3.29
CA ILE A 294 -22.85 -8.75 -3.12
C ILE A 294 -24.26 -9.28 -2.80
N ILE A 295 -24.99 -8.62 -1.89
CA ILE A 295 -26.35 -9.03 -1.52
C ILE A 295 -27.30 -8.89 -2.72
N ASP A 296 -27.21 -7.78 -3.45
CA ASP A 296 -28.07 -7.47 -4.59
C ASP A 296 -27.93 -8.49 -5.74
N ILE A 297 -26.77 -9.16 -5.86
CA ILE A 297 -26.55 -10.24 -6.85
C ILE A 297 -26.80 -11.66 -6.30
N GLY A 298 -27.38 -11.80 -5.11
CA GLY A 298 -27.75 -13.10 -4.52
C GLY A 298 -26.66 -13.72 -3.64
N GLY A 299 -25.68 -12.94 -3.19
CA GLY A 299 -24.64 -13.39 -2.27
C GLY A 299 -23.40 -14.01 -2.93
N LEU A 300 -22.48 -14.47 -2.08
CA LEU A 300 -21.29 -15.20 -2.53
C LEU A 300 -21.67 -16.57 -3.14
N PRO A 301 -20.90 -17.08 -4.13
CA PRO A 301 -21.07 -18.44 -4.61
C PRO A 301 -20.98 -19.47 -3.47
N SER A 302 -21.66 -20.61 -3.64
CA SER A 302 -21.68 -21.67 -2.63
C SER A 302 -20.25 -22.11 -2.25
N ARG A 303 -20.00 -22.22 -0.94
CA ARG A 303 -18.70 -22.56 -0.32
C ARG A 303 -17.60 -21.52 -0.49
N MET A 304 -17.90 -20.34 -1.04
CA MET A 304 -16.99 -19.20 -0.99
C MET A 304 -17.13 -18.45 0.33
N VAL A 305 -16.01 -18.02 0.87
CA VAL A 305 -15.95 -17.18 2.06
C VAL A 305 -15.06 -15.98 1.80
N ASP A 306 -15.55 -14.81 2.20
CA ASP A 306 -14.78 -13.58 2.30
C ASP A 306 -13.89 -13.69 3.55
N ILE A 307 -12.57 -13.77 3.32
CA ILE A 307 -11.60 -14.01 4.40
C ILE A 307 -11.56 -12.85 5.37
N GLN A 308 -11.68 -11.61 4.88
CA GLN A 308 -11.70 -10.44 5.75
C GLN A 308 -12.88 -10.52 6.71
N LYS A 309 -14.07 -10.93 6.25
CA LYS A 309 -15.24 -11.12 7.12
C LYS A 309 -15.09 -12.28 8.08
N LEU A 310 -14.48 -13.38 7.66
CA LEU A 310 -14.21 -14.52 8.53
C LEU A 310 -13.29 -14.13 9.69
N LEU A 311 -12.29 -13.28 9.41
CA LEU A 311 -11.29 -12.84 10.38
C LEU A 311 -11.73 -11.64 11.24
N ARG A 312 -12.91 -11.04 11.03
CA ARG A 312 -13.43 -9.92 11.86
C ARG A 312 -13.64 -10.25 13.34
N ASN A 313 -13.61 -11.53 13.72
CA ASN A 313 -13.58 -11.95 15.13
C ASN A 313 -12.18 -11.84 15.77
N VAL A 314 -11.15 -11.50 14.97
CA VAL A 314 -9.82 -11.12 15.41
C VAL A 314 -9.78 -9.59 15.34
N ARG A 315 -9.77 -8.91 16.49
CA ARG A 315 -9.68 -7.45 16.54
C ARG A 315 -8.33 -6.99 15.98
N PHE A 316 -8.31 -6.53 14.73
CA PHE A 316 -7.21 -5.73 14.20
C PHE A 316 -7.51 -4.27 14.50
N SER A 317 -6.82 -3.71 15.49
CA SER A 317 -6.93 -2.29 15.83
C SER A 317 -6.22 -1.44 14.77
N GLY A 318 -6.92 -1.08 13.70
CA GLY A 318 -6.41 -0.11 12.73
C GLY A 318 -7.10 -0.17 11.38
N ILE A 319 -7.93 0.83 11.10
CA ILE A 319 -8.51 1.17 9.78
C ILE A 319 -9.64 0.24 9.32
N GLU A 320 -10.83 0.43 9.87
CA GLU A 320 -12.07 -0.21 9.41
C GLU A 320 -12.67 0.42 8.13
N ASN A 321 -12.07 1.49 7.59
CA ASN A 321 -12.78 2.42 6.71
C ASN A 321 -12.47 2.35 5.20
N TRP A 322 -11.53 1.51 4.76
CA TRP A 322 -11.21 1.36 3.33
C TRP A 322 -11.05 -0.12 2.97
N ARG A 323 -12.04 -0.70 2.28
CA ARG A 323 -11.98 -2.08 1.74
C ARG A 323 -11.43 -2.02 0.32
N THR A 324 -10.15 -1.71 0.16
CA THR A 324 -9.53 -1.61 -1.16
C THR A 324 -9.22 -2.97 -1.80
N PHE A 325 -9.21 -4.07 -1.04
CA PHE A 325 -8.94 -5.43 -1.53
C PHE A 325 -9.79 -6.45 -0.79
N THR A 326 -10.29 -7.47 -1.49
CA THR A 326 -11.02 -8.60 -0.90
C THR A 326 -10.56 -9.92 -1.48
N THR A 327 -10.03 -10.80 -0.62
CA THR A 327 -9.70 -12.18 -0.98
C THR A 327 -10.84 -13.13 -0.59
N ILE A 328 -11.36 -13.87 -1.57
CA ILE A 328 -12.47 -14.81 -1.39
C ILE A 328 -11.99 -16.23 -1.74
N ILE A 329 -12.21 -17.20 -0.84
CA ILE A 329 -11.68 -18.56 -0.98
C ILE A 329 -12.81 -19.59 -1.03
N LYS A 330 -12.63 -20.61 -1.88
CA LYS A 330 -13.44 -21.85 -1.93
C LYS A 330 -12.55 -23.06 -1.67
N THR A 331 -12.91 -23.92 -0.71
CA THR A 331 -12.21 -25.17 -0.41
C THR A 331 -12.98 -26.41 -0.88
N THR A 332 -12.26 -27.50 -1.13
CA THR A 332 -12.83 -28.76 -1.64
C THR A 332 -13.31 -29.71 -0.55
N SER A 333 -12.84 -29.57 0.70
CA SER A 333 -13.22 -30.39 1.86
C SER A 333 -14.09 -29.63 2.88
N ASN A 334 -14.97 -30.37 3.57
CA ASN A 334 -15.75 -29.88 4.73
C ASN A 334 -14.87 -29.68 5.99
N SER A 335 -13.58 -30.03 5.93
CA SER A 335 -12.65 -29.82 7.04
C SER A 335 -12.41 -28.33 7.23
N MET A 336 -12.61 -27.86 8.46
CA MET A 336 -12.41 -26.50 8.94
C MET A 336 -11.28 -25.76 8.22
N PHE A 337 -11.55 -24.49 7.88
CA PHE A 337 -10.52 -23.50 7.61
C PHE A 337 -9.38 -23.68 8.62
N PRO A 338 -8.12 -23.89 8.20
CA PRO A 338 -7.02 -23.72 9.11
C PRO A 338 -7.06 -22.25 9.53
N THR A 339 -7.30 -22.01 10.82
CA THR A 339 -7.43 -20.72 11.50
C THR A 339 -6.18 -19.83 11.41
N SER A 340 -5.22 -20.18 10.57
CA SER A 340 -3.93 -19.50 10.41
C SER A 340 -3.64 -19.18 8.93
N LEU A 341 -4.61 -18.57 8.25
CA LEU A 341 -4.30 -17.80 7.04
C LEU A 341 -3.73 -16.46 7.53
N LEU A 342 -2.40 -16.29 7.45
CA LEU A 342 -1.77 -14.98 7.57
C LEU A 342 -2.10 -14.23 6.28
N LEU A 343 -2.91 -13.17 6.40
CA LEU A 343 -3.01 -12.09 5.41
C LEU A 343 -1.92 -11.05 5.73
#